data_AF-A0A7G1KFG7-F1
#
_entry.id   AF-A0A7G1KFG7-F1
#
_cell.length_a   1.000
_cell.length_b   1.000
_cell.length_c   1.000
_cell.angle_alpha   90.00
_cell.angle_beta   90.00
_cell.angle_gamma   90.00
#
_symmetry.space_group_name_H-M   'P 1'
#
loop_
_entity.id
_entity.type
_entity.pdbx_description
1 polymer ?
#
loop_
_entity_poly.entity_id
_entity_poly.type
_entity_poly.pdbx_seq_one_letter_code
_entity_poly.pdbx_strand_id
1 'polypeptide(L)' 'MIDRTYTYDRLENTVSNTLETATEYVIAELEAKGTATRDDFDVQAIVTASHAIAESWDLRSLDRSTFWNIAASNLRV' A
#
# COMPACT_ATOMS: atom_id res chain seq x y z
N MET A 1 -31.68 -19.52 -24.58
CA MET A 1 -31.73 -19.59 -23.10
C MET A 1 -30.44 -18.96 -22.62
N ILE A 2 -30.52 -17.78 -22.02
CA ILE A 2 -29.36 -17.02 -21.58
C ILE A 2 -29.11 -17.40 -20.11
N ASP A 3 -28.11 -18.22 -19.84
CA ASP A 3 -27.59 -18.37 -18.47
C ASP A 3 -26.45 -17.36 -18.28
N ARG A 4 -26.82 -16.20 -17.73
CA ARG A 4 -25.88 -15.22 -17.19
C ARG A 4 -25.51 -15.69 -15.78
N THR A 5 -24.49 -16.54 -15.68
CA THR A 5 -23.79 -16.80 -14.41
C THR A 5 -22.32 -16.41 -14.64
N TYR A 6 -22.00 -15.12 -14.53
CA TYR A 6 -21.43 -14.55 -13.30
C TYR A 6 -20.35 -15.44 -12.66
N THR A 7 -19.24 -15.66 -13.38
CA THR A 7 -18.02 -16.20 -12.76
C THR A 7 -16.78 -15.87 -13.60
N TYR A 8 -16.60 -14.60 -13.95
CA TYR A 8 -15.28 -14.03 -14.25
C TYR A 8 -15.04 -12.74 -13.46
N ASP A 9 -15.76 -12.53 -12.36
CA ASP A 9 -15.54 -11.39 -11.45
C ASP A 9 -14.57 -11.75 -10.30
N ARG A 10 -14.06 -13.00 -10.26
CA ARG A 10 -13.28 -13.50 -9.12
C ARG A 10 -11.86 -13.99 -9.45
N LEU A 11 -11.40 -13.94 -10.70
CA LEU A 11 -10.05 -14.43 -11.05
C LEU A 11 -9.20 -13.47 -11.91
N GLU A 12 -9.57 -12.19 -11.96
CA GLU A 12 -8.63 -11.10 -12.27
C GLU A 12 -8.55 -10.15 -11.08
N ASN A 13 -8.54 -10.70 -9.86
CA ASN A 13 -7.71 -10.11 -8.81
C ASN A 13 -6.25 -10.47 -9.16
N THR A 14 -5.79 -9.98 -10.31
CA THR A 14 -4.38 -9.67 -10.47
C THR A 14 -4.04 -8.89 -9.22
N VAL A 15 -2.99 -9.28 -8.52
CA VAL A 15 -2.40 -8.53 -7.42
C VAL A 15 -1.95 -7.22 -8.06
N SER A 16 -2.91 -6.33 -8.28
CA SER A 16 -2.75 -5.13 -9.04
C SER A 16 -1.93 -4.29 -8.11
N ASN A 17 -0.64 -4.28 -8.41
CA ASN A 17 0.32 -3.35 -7.87
C ASN A 17 -0.19 -1.96 -8.28
N THR A 18 -1.21 -1.48 -7.57
CA THR A 18 -1.86 -0.19 -7.74
C THR A 18 -1.70 0.57 -6.44
N LEU A 19 -1.88 1.90 -6.54
CA LEU A 19 -1.85 2.82 -5.41
C LEU A 19 -2.73 2.34 -4.24
N GLU A 20 -3.90 1.75 -4.53
CA GLU A 20 -4.84 1.26 -3.51
C GLU A 20 -4.22 0.14 -2.66
N THR A 21 -3.71 -0.94 -3.27
CA THR A 21 -3.07 -2.04 -2.54
C THR A 21 -1.80 -1.61 -1.83
N ALA A 22 -1.02 -0.69 -2.42
CA ALA A 22 0.14 -0.09 -1.77
C ALA A 22 -0.28 0.70 -0.52
N THR A 23 -1.35 1.48 -0.61
CA THR A 23 -1.91 2.26 0.51
C THR A 23 -2.39 1.35 1.63
N GLU A 24 -3.13 0.29 1.31
CA GLU A 24 -3.58 -0.68 2.31
C GLU A 24 -2.40 -1.36 3.03
N TYR A 25 -1.33 -1.69 2.30
CA TYR A 25 -0.12 -2.24 2.89
C TYR A 25 0.57 -1.27 3.86
N VAL A 26 0.71 0.01 3.47
CA VAL A 26 1.29 1.04 4.35
C VAL A 26 0.46 1.18 5.63
N ILE A 27 -0.87 1.25 5.51
CA ILE A 27 -1.75 1.35 6.68
C ILE A 27 -1.60 0.13 7.59
N ALA A 28 -1.57 -1.08 7.01
CA ALA A 28 -1.41 -2.31 7.78
C ALA A 28 -0.06 -2.36 8.52
N GLU A 29 1.05 -1.97 7.90
CA GLU A 29 2.37 -1.93 8.56
C GLU A 29 2.41 -0.85 9.67
N LEU A 30 1.79 0.31 9.43
CA LEU A 30 1.68 1.38 10.43
C LEU A 30 0.87 0.93 11.66
N GLU A 31 -0.31 0.37 11.44
CA GLU A 31 -1.18 -0.14 12.50
C GLU A 31 -0.55 -1.35 13.21
N ALA A 32 0.18 -2.22 12.51
CA ALA A 32 0.89 -3.36 13.09
C ALA A 32 2.06 -2.94 13.99
N LYS A 33 2.76 -1.84 13.67
CA LYS A 33 3.83 -1.31 14.55
C LYS A 33 3.27 -0.70 15.83
N GLY A 34 2.01 -0.25 15.82
CA GLY A 34 1.29 0.24 17.00
C GLY A 34 1.89 1.49 17.66
N THR A 35 2.80 2.20 16.99
CA THR A 35 3.47 3.39 17.55
C THR A 35 2.72 4.68 17.20
N ALA A 36 2.04 4.73 16.06
CA ALA A 36 1.22 5.85 15.63
C ALA A 36 0.18 5.37 14.58
N THR A 37 -0.92 6.10 14.45
CA THR A 37 -2.02 5.79 13.53
C THR A 37 -1.83 6.46 12.18
N ARG A 38 -2.54 5.98 11.15
CA ARG A 38 -2.50 6.55 9.79
C ARG A 38 -2.81 8.06 9.71
N ASP A 39 -3.39 8.63 10.75
CA ASP A 39 -3.72 10.05 10.83
C ASP A 39 -2.48 10.91 11.18
N ASP A 40 -1.54 10.33 11.93
CA ASP A 40 -0.25 10.93 12.31
C ASP A 40 0.77 10.92 11.17
N PHE A 41 0.50 10.16 10.10
CA PHE A 41 1.37 10.02 8.95
C PHE A 41 0.70 10.49 7.67
N ASP A 42 1.46 11.09 6.76
CA ASP A 42 0.97 11.36 5.42
C ASP A 42 1.08 10.10 4.55
N VAL A 43 0.08 9.22 4.65
CA VAL A 43 0.08 7.92 3.95
C VAL A 43 0.23 8.07 2.43
N GLN A 44 -0.39 9.10 1.84
CA GLN A 44 -0.29 9.36 0.40
C GLN A 44 1.14 9.75 0.00
N ALA A 45 1.81 10.60 0.79
CA ALA A 45 3.21 10.94 0.55
C ALA A 45 4.13 9.72 0.73
N ILE A 46 3.90 8.88 1.75
CA ILE A 46 4.67 7.65 1.96
C ILE A 46 4.53 6.69 0.78
N VAL A 47 3.30 6.45 0.31
CA VAL A 47 3.00 5.58 -0.83
C VAL A 47 3.67 6.11 -2.10
N THR A 48 3.58 7.41 -2.36
CA THR A 48 4.20 8.05 -3.53
C THR A 48 5.72 8.00 -3.47
N ALA A 49 6.33 8.30 -2.32
CA ALA A 49 7.78 8.24 -2.15
C ALA A 49 8.30 6.80 -2.25
N SER A 50 7.57 5.85 -1.67
CA SER A 50 7.93 4.43 -1.76
C SER A 50 7.82 3.93 -3.20
N HIS A 51 6.80 4.35 -3.94
CA HIS A 51 6.66 4.05 -5.37
C HIS A 51 7.79 4.64 -6.20
N ALA A 52 8.22 5.88 -5.91
CA ALA A 52 9.33 6.52 -6.60
C ALA A 52 10.67 5.80 -6.39
N ILE A 53 10.85 5.13 -5.25
CA ILE A 53 12.07 4.36 -4.92
C ILE A 53 12.01 2.93 -5.46
N ALA A 54 10.87 2.25 -5.29
CA ALA A 54 10.67 0.88 -5.76
C ALA A 54 10.42 0.79 -7.27
N GLU A 55 10.11 1.92 -7.92
CA GLU A 55 9.64 2.02 -9.31
C GLU A 55 8.44 1.09 -9.60
N SER A 56 7.73 0.69 -8.55
CA SER A 56 6.67 -0.31 -8.54
C SER A 56 5.75 -0.06 -7.36
N TRP A 57 4.54 -0.61 -7.40
CA TRP A 57 3.59 -0.55 -6.29
C TRP A 57 3.70 -1.78 -5.37
N ASP A 58 4.63 -2.70 -5.65
CA ASP A 58 4.96 -3.80 -4.75
C ASP A 58 5.88 -3.30 -3.63
N LEU A 59 5.26 -2.75 -2.59
CA LEU A 59 5.99 -2.25 -1.41
C LEU A 59 6.63 -3.38 -0.57
N ARG A 60 6.24 -4.64 -0.82
CA ARG A 60 6.85 -5.81 -0.18
C ARG A 60 8.28 -6.05 -0.65
N SER A 61 8.60 -5.66 -1.88
CA SER A 61 9.96 -5.67 -2.42
C SER A 61 10.83 -4.54 -1.84
N LEU A 62 10.23 -3.50 -1.27
CA LEU A 62 10.97 -2.41 -0.63
C LEU A 62 11.56 -2.88 0.70
N ASP A 63 12.82 -2.51 0.95
CA ASP A 63 13.45 -2.81 2.23
C ASP A 63 12.69 -2.13 3.39
N ARG A 64 12.42 -2.90 4.45
CA ARG A 64 11.64 -2.44 5.59
C ARG A 64 12.30 -1.26 6.31
N SER A 65 13.63 -1.19 6.37
CA SER A 65 14.34 -0.05 6.96
C SER A 65 14.16 1.21 6.11
N THR A 66 14.19 1.08 4.78
CA THR A 66 13.89 2.18 3.86
C THR A 66 12.44 2.65 4.00
N PHE A 67 11.49 1.72 4.06
CA PHE A 67 10.09 2.03 4.31
C PHE A 67 9.91 2.88 5.58
N TRP A 68 10.49 2.43 6.69
CA TRP A 68 10.38 3.15 7.96
C TRP A 68 11.09 4.50 7.97
N ASN A 69 12.17 4.65 7.19
CA ASN A 69 12.84 5.94 7.01
C ASN A 69 11.93 6.95 6.30
N ILE A 70 11.25 6.51 5.23
CA ILE A 70 10.26 7.31 4.51
C ILE A 70 9.09 7.64 5.45
N ALA A 71 8.53 6.65 6.15
CA ALA A 71 7.41 6.86 7.06
C ALA A 71 7.75 7.87 8.17
N ALA A 72 8.91 7.73 8.81
CA ALA A 72 9.37 8.68 9.84
C ALA A 72 9.59 10.09 9.31
N SER A 73 9.97 10.24 8.03
CA SER A 73 10.17 11.54 7.39
C SER A 73 8.85 12.21 6.97
N ASN A 74 7.74 11.47 6.96
CA ASN A 74 6.41 11.94 6.55
C ASN A 74 5.42 11.96 7.74
N LEU A 75 5.93 12.24 8.93
CA LEU A 75 5.12 12.54 10.10
C LEU A 75 4.39 13.87 9.92
N ARG A 76 3.11 13.90 10.25
CA ARG A 76 2.30 15.12 10.28
C ARG A 76 2.50 15.80 11.63
N VAL A 77 3.24 16.91 11.63
CA VAL A 77 3.49 17.80 12.79
C VAL A 77 2.44 18.89 12.91
#